data_AF-A0A955JDX7-F1
#
_entry.id   AF-A0A955JDX7-F1
#
_cell.length_a   1.000
_cell.length_b   1.000
_cell.length_c   1.000
_cell.angle_alpha   90.00
_cell.angle_beta   90.00
_cell.angle_gamma   90.00
#
_symmetry.space_group_name_H-M   'P 1'
#
loop_
_entity.id
_entity.type
_entity.pdbx_description
1 polymer ?
#
loop_
_entity_poly.entity_id
_entity_poly.type
_entity_poly.pdbx_seq_one_letter_code
_entity_poly.pdbx_strand_id
1 'polypeptide(L)'
;MTRTGSNLMTLLIVGFVVQTLGAQYSISKVQEPDRYALAPELPYLPRYERDDDERLIKNADYFCTSCAKEGRIAAKTRNDMKEILETVKVYPSAVDGRTHHPAGRFRLMDENAEHVLRFLFEELDTTEPIFIEDGMFRLFMDLPGTVFPENQQPRRARELEELRDVFPELSPTATRLNAHHRAHLYLVRAHRVRRDFEFIVNHDPRASYMDYGGPYLGNLQKFAMFYFRDKGHLRSFVRSFVGNYPDPDGVWHNSVKDVGLSLAAFIQHDRDPWVNNVFTHRLAMALLLGYRRFTHYLPAWFVIGFGHVMERRERTDYNTFIAGKAPLPSSPWRDSDWKVAVKKRLKSNKYPHFGVGCRHEEIGAIPFADRPLCWSQVSYLMQLDLEKFGRFIHWLKQGPKAGEDPYVVQKAGLKAIYDIEIEDFEAQWREWVMQTY
;
A
#
# COMPACT_ATOMS: atom_id res chain seq x y z
N MET A 1 -20.86 60.71 -60.73
CA MET A 1 -20.92 59.26 -60.48
C MET A 1 -20.95 59.03 -58.99
N THR A 2 -22.03 58.35 -58.57
CA THR A 2 -22.45 57.78 -57.28
C THR A 2 -21.34 57.29 -56.32
N ARG A 3 -21.38 57.70 -55.03
CA ARG A 3 -21.88 56.98 -53.80
C ARG A 3 -20.98 55.83 -53.30
N THR A 4 -20.42 55.96 -52.08
CA THR A 4 -20.76 55.26 -50.79
C THR A 4 -19.70 54.20 -50.46
N GLY A 5 -19.26 53.92 -49.22
CA GLY A 5 -19.61 54.38 -47.88
C GLY A 5 -18.68 53.71 -46.84
N SER A 6 -18.69 54.32 -45.65
CA SER A 6 -18.35 53.85 -44.29
C SER A 6 -18.04 52.37 -44.01
N ASN A 7 -17.08 52.11 -43.11
CA ASN A 7 -17.40 51.67 -41.75
C ASN A 7 -16.23 51.81 -40.75
N LEU A 8 -16.56 52.44 -39.61
CA LEU A 8 -15.85 52.43 -38.33
C LEU A 8 -15.71 51.00 -37.79
N MET A 9 -14.61 50.70 -37.09
CA MET A 9 -14.67 49.75 -36.00
C MET A 9 -13.86 50.23 -34.80
N THR A 10 -14.59 50.39 -33.70
CA THR A 10 -14.24 50.86 -32.37
C THR A 10 -13.25 49.92 -31.67
N LEU A 11 -12.18 50.49 -31.11
CA LEU A 11 -11.28 49.81 -30.17
C LEU A 11 -11.88 49.94 -28.76
N LEU A 12 -12.35 48.83 -28.18
CA LEU A 12 -12.84 48.76 -26.81
C LEU A 12 -11.95 47.78 -26.03
N ILE A 13 -11.15 48.33 -25.12
CA ILE A 13 -10.33 47.59 -24.16
C ILE A 13 -11.27 47.05 -23.09
N VAL A 14 -11.39 45.72 -22.99
CA VAL A 14 -12.10 45.04 -21.91
C VAL A 14 -11.08 44.22 -21.12
N GLY A 15 -11.00 44.52 -19.82
CA GLY A 15 -10.11 43.86 -18.87
C GLY A 15 -10.49 42.40 -18.61
N PHE A 16 -9.48 41.54 -18.55
CA PHE A 16 -9.63 40.17 -18.11
C PHE A 16 -9.63 40.13 -16.57
N VAL A 17 -10.81 39.89 -16.00
CA VAL A 17 -10.99 39.44 -14.62
C VAL A 17 -10.69 37.94 -14.57
N VAL A 18 -9.67 37.56 -13.78
CA VAL A 18 -9.40 36.17 -13.44
C VAL A 18 -10.45 35.71 -12.43
N GLN A 19 -11.50 35.04 -12.90
CA GLN A 19 -12.41 34.28 -12.05
C GLN A 19 -11.82 32.87 -11.82
N THR A 20 -11.24 32.67 -10.65
CA THR A 20 -10.96 31.35 -10.09
C THR A 20 -12.28 30.64 -9.77
N LEU A 21 -12.77 29.82 -10.70
CA LEU A 21 -13.84 28.87 -10.42
C LEU A 21 -13.24 27.66 -9.67
N GLY A 22 -13.50 27.60 -8.37
CA GLY A 22 -13.32 26.39 -7.58
C GLY A 22 -14.30 25.33 -8.07
N ALA A 23 -13.78 24.30 -8.75
CA ALA A 23 -14.56 23.12 -9.09
C ALA A 23 -14.82 22.30 -7.82
N GLN A 24 -15.95 22.56 -7.16
CA GLN A 24 -16.56 21.61 -6.23
C GLN A 24 -17.05 20.41 -7.04
N TYR A 25 -16.30 19.31 -7.01
CA TYR A 25 -16.77 18.02 -7.49
C TYR A 25 -17.87 17.52 -6.55
N SER A 26 -19.12 17.83 -6.88
CA SER A 26 -20.28 17.14 -6.32
C SER A 26 -20.28 15.71 -6.86
N ILE A 27 -19.87 14.75 -6.05
CA ILE A 27 -20.06 13.33 -6.33
C ILE A 27 -21.55 13.07 -6.20
N SER A 28 -22.26 13.05 -7.34
CA SER A 28 -23.65 12.61 -7.38
C SER A 28 -23.76 11.21 -6.78
N LYS A 29 -24.79 11.01 -5.94
CA LYS A 29 -25.12 9.70 -5.35
C LYS A 29 -25.34 8.69 -6.48
N VAL A 30 -24.31 7.92 -6.81
CA VAL A 30 -24.46 6.72 -7.63
C VAL A 30 -25.35 5.77 -6.82
N GLN A 31 -26.55 5.49 -7.33
CA GLN A 31 -27.38 4.40 -6.81
C GLN A 31 -26.56 3.11 -6.94
N GLU A 32 -26.25 2.46 -5.82
CA GLU A 32 -25.48 1.22 -5.79
C GLU A 32 -26.43 0.06 -6.16
N PRO A 33 -26.29 -0.58 -7.34
CA PRO A 33 -26.91 -1.88 -7.55
C PRO A 33 -26.26 -2.91 -6.62
N ASP A 34 -27.01 -3.91 -6.18
CA ASP A 34 -26.60 -5.10 -5.38
C ASP A 34 -25.40 -5.86 -5.99
N ARG A 35 -24.22 -5.25 -6.00
CA ARG A 35 -22.98 -5.75 -6.63
C ARG A 35 -21.92 -6.16 -5.61
N TYR A 36 -22.27 -6.24 -4.33
CA TYR A 36 -21.36 -6.68 -3.27
C TYR A 36 -21.17 -8.21 -3.22
N ALA A 37 -21.31 -8.90 -4.35
CA ALA A 37 -20.91 -10.29 -4.44
C ALA A 37 -19.39 -10.35 -4.23
N LEU A 38 -18.98 -11.02 -3.14
CA LEU A 38 -17.60 -11.49 -2.99
C LEU A 38 -17.22 -12.17 -4.29
N ALA A 39 -16.11 -11.77 -4.91
CA ALA A 39 -15.68 -12.38 -6.15
C ALA A 39 -15.54 -13.89 -5.94
N PRO A 40 -16.34 -14.74 -6.60
CA PRO A 40 -16.00 -16.13 -6.68
C PRO A 40 -14.69 -16.20 -7.49
N GLU A 41 -13.78 -17.10 -7.13
CA GLU A 41 -12.65 -17.58 -7.97
C GLU A 41 -11.25 -16.95 -7.77
N LEU A 42 -10.87 -16.62 -6.54
CA LEU A 42 -9.61 -17.23 -6.08
C LEU A 42 -10.05 -18.39 -5.19
N PRO A 43 -9.42 -19.59 -5.24
CA PRO A 43 -9.67 -20.63 -4.27
C PRO A 43 -9.51 -19.92 -2.94
N TYR A 44 -10.64 -19.82 -2.27
CA TYR A 44 -10.72 -19.36 -0.91
C TYR A 44 -9.66 -20.24 -0.23
N LEU A 45 -8.49 -19.66 0.10
CA LEU A 45 -7.45 -20.44 0.74
C LEU A 45 -8.18 -21.14 1.90
N PRO A 46 -8.18 -22.48 2.02
CA PRO A 46 -9.04 -23.22 2.96
C PRO A 46 -8.67 -22.99 4.43
N ARG A 47 -8.19 -21.80 4.76
CA ARG A 47 -7.26 -21.51 5.84
C ARG A 47 -7.90 -20.70 6.95
N TYR A 48 -9.05 -20.09 6.71
CA TYR A 48 -9.72 -19.29 7.74
C TYR A 48 -10.28 -20.16 8.88
N GLU A 49 -10.35 -21.48 8.73
CA GLU A 49 -10.63 -22.42 9.82
C GLU A 49 -9.44 -22.61 10.80
N ARG A 50 -8.22 -22.17 10.43
CA ARG A 50 -7.02 -22.25 11.30
C ARG A 50 -6.72 -20.95 12.06
N ASP A 51 -7.52 -19.91 11.88
CA ASP A 51 -7.23 -18.60 12.47
C ASP A 51 -7.66 -18.49 13.94
N ASP A 52 -8.45 -19.44 14.46
CA ASP A 52 -9.02 -19.36 15.81
C ASP A 52 -7.98 -19.57 16.93
N ASP A 53 -6.88 -20.28 16.64
CA ASP A 53 -5.85 -20.62 17.65
C ASP A 53 -4.77 -19.53 17.85
N GLU A 54 -4.70 -18.54 16.95
CA GLU A 54 -3.69 -17.47 17.00
C GLU A 54 -4.35 -16.10 17.13
N ARG A 55 -4.90 -15.78 18.32
CA ARG A 55 -5.23 -14.38 18.63
C ARG A 55 -3.96 -13.53 18.63
N LEU A 56 -3.88 -12.61 17.66
CA LEU A 56 -2.65 -11.94 17.22
C LEU A 56 -2.22 -10.76 18.10
N ILE A 57 -3.18 -10.05 18.69
CA ILE A 57 -2.89 -8.88 19.53
C ILE A 57 -3.07 -9.28 20.99
N LYS A 58 -2.03 -9.90 21.57
CA LYS A 58 -1.96 -10.06 23.02
C LYS A 58 -1.51 -8.73 23.62
N ASN A 59 -2.26 -8.19 24.58
CA ASN A 59 -2.04 -6.87 25.22
C ASN A 59 -0.63 -6.63 25.81
N ALA A 60 0.25 -7.63 25.85
CA ALA A 60 1.57 -7.53 26.45
C ALA A 60 2.64 -6.83 25.57
N ASP A 61 2.50 -6.85 24.23
CA ASP A 61 3.65 -6.59 23.33
C ASP A 61 3.45 -5.48 22.28
N TYR A 62 2.42 -4.62 22.40
CA TYR A 62 2.25 -3.47 21.51
C TYR A 62 2.11 -2.13 22.26
N PHE A 63 2.65 -1.10 21.64
CA PHE A 63 2.62 0.30 22.05
C PHE A 63 1.57 1.04 21.24
N CYS A 64 0.68 1.79 21.88
CA CYS A 64 -0.22 2.74 21.21
C CYS A 64 -0.29 4.02 22.04
N THR A 65 -0.06 5.17 21.39
CA THR A 65 -0.06 6.48 22.06
C THR A 65 -1.39 6.81 22.72
N SER A 66 -2.50 6.37 22.13
CA SER A 66 -3.85 6.58 22.67
C SER A 66 -4.19 5.59 23.79
N CYS A 67 -3.87 4.29 23.63
CA CYS A 67 -3.99 3.32 24.72
C CYS A 67 -3.17 3.71 25.95
N ALA A 68 -1.98 4.32 25.75
CA ALA A 68 -1.14 4.81 26.83
C ALA A 68 -1.82 5.92 27.65
N LYS A 69 -2.42 6.90 26.96
CA LYS A 69 -3.17 8.00 27.58
C LYS A 69 -4.40 7.49 28.36
N GLU A 70 -5.05 6.46 27.82
CA GLU A 70 -6.21 5.81 28.44
C GLU A 70 -5.83 4.82 29.56
N GLY A 71 -4.53 4.61 29.83
CA GLY A 71 -4.06 3.71 30.87
C GLY A 71 -4.24 2.22 30.57
N ARG A 72 -4.47 1.85 29.30
CA ARG A 72 -4.72 0.46 28.87
C ARG A 72 -3.45 -0.38 28.70
N ILE A 73 -2.28 0.24 28.65
CA ILE A 73 -0.99 -0.46 28.55
C ILE A 73 -0.32 -0.59 29.92
N ALA A 74 0.50 -1.63 30.07
CA ALA A 74 1.26 -1.89 31.29
C ALA A 74 2.07 -0.66 31.74
N ALA A 75 2.21 -0.48 33.06
CA ALA A 75 2.88 0.70 33.64
C ALA A 75 4.34 0.86 33.17
N LYS A 76 5.05 -0.25 32.91
CA LYS A 76 6.41 -0.24 32.38
C LYS A 76 6.49 0.49 31.03
N THR A 77 5.64 0.11 30.08
CA THR A 77 5.54 0.74 28.76
C THR A 77 5.16 2.22 28.84
N ARG A 78 4.38 2.63 29.86
CA ARG A 78 4.07 4.05 30.11
C ARG A 78 5.29 4.85 30.60
N ASN A 79 6.15 4.27 31.42
CA ASN A 79 7.34 4.94 31.94
C ASN A 79 8.39 5.13 30.83
N ASP A 80 8.64 4.09 30.03
CA ASP A 80 9.53 4.16 28.87
C ASP A 80 9.06 5.26 27.90
N MET A 81 7.74 5.43 27.74
CA MET A 81 7.16 6.51 26.94
C MET A 81 7.33 7.90 27.56
N LYS A 82 7.14 8.03 28.87
CA LYS A 82 7.35 9.31 29.56
C LYS A 82 8.80 9.75 29.38
N GLU A 83 9.75 8.83 29.49
CA GLU A 83 11.16 9.08 29.24
C GLU A 83 11.43 9.50 27.79
N ILE A 84 10.87 8.80 26.78
CA ILE A 84 10.99 9.20 25.37
C ILE A 84 10.39 10.61 25.15
N LEU A 85 9.17 10.86 25.60
CA LEU A 85 8.48 12.15 25.42
C LEU A 85 9.12 13.29 26.22
N GLU A 86 9.73 13.02 27.37
CA GLU A 86 10.46 14.02 28.16
C GLU A 86 11.84 14.31 27.55
N THR A 87 12.49 13.31 26.95
CA THR A 87 13.73 13.50 26.17
C THR A 87 13.49 14.38 24.94
N VAL A 88 12.35 14.19 24.25
CA VAL A 88 11.90 15.03 23.11
C VAL A 88 11.84 16.52 23.47
N LYS A 89 11.42 16.85 24.69
CA LYS A 89 11.29 18.24 25.16
C LYS A 89 12.62 18.93 25.45
N VAL A 90 13.70 18.17 25.66
CA VAL A 90 14.99 18.70 26.14
C VAL A 90 15.96 19.01 24.98
N TYR A 91 15.69 18.52 23.76
CA TYR A 91 16.47 18.92 22.60
C TYR A 91 16.10 20.35 22.17
N PRO A 92 17.01 21.33 22.27
CA PRO A 92 16.70 22.71 21.95
C PRO A 92 16.41 22.84 20.45
N SER A 93 15.35 23.59 20.12
CA SER A 93 14.96 24.03 18.78
C SER A 93 16.00 24.89 18.04
N ALA A 94 17.21 25.01 18.60
CA ALA A 94 18.32 25.77 18.07
C ALA A 94 19.28 24.87 17.26
N VAL A 95 18.77 24.27 16.19
CA VAL A 95 19.61 24.05 15.01
C VAL A 95 19.24 25.17 14.06
N ASP A 96 20.10 26.20 14.04
CA ASP A 96 20.12 27.31 13.09
C ASP A 96 19.62 26.84 11.71
N GLY A 97 18.56 27.50 11.22
CA GLY A 97 17.85 27.20 9.98
C GLY A 97 18.67 27.36 8.69
N ARG A 98 19.98 27.09 8.74
CA ARG A 98 20.94 27.20 7.64
C ARG A 98 21.93 26.05 7.55
N THR A 99 21.86 25.02 8.39
CA THR A 99 22.51 23.76 8.02
C THR A 99 21.60 23.03 7.03
N HIS A 100 21.72 23.42 5.76
CA HIS A 100 21.51 22.47 4.68
C HIS A 100 22.39 21.27 5.01
N HIS A 101 21.80 20.21 5.58
CA HIS A 101 22.42 18.91 5.53
C HIS A 101 22.70 18.67 4.04
N PRO A 102 23.97 18.43 3.64
CA PRO A 102 24.30 18.28 2.24
C PRO A 102 23.34 17.26 1.64
N ALA A 103 22.65 17.66 0.57
CA ALA A 103 21.69 16.84 -0.13
C ALA A 103 22.31 15.45 -0.36
N GLY A 104 21.80 14.43 0.34
CA GLY A 104 22.28 13.05 0.12
C GLY A 104 22.45 12.13 1.32
N ARG A 105 22.19 12.54 2.57
CA ARG A 105 22.15 11.58 3.71
C ARG A 105 20.74 11.46 4.29
N PHE A 106 19.97 10.54 3.72
CA PHE A 106 18.64 10.11 4.15
C PHE A 106 18.68 9.44 5.53
N ARG A 107 17.66 9.68 6.38
CA ARG A 107 17.60 9.20 7.77
C ARG A 107 16.21 8.77 8.25
N LEU A 108 15.34 8.29 7.36
CA LEU A 108 14.18 7.54 7.86
C LEU A 108 14.74 6.22 8.42
N MET A 109 14.52 5.96 9.71
CA MET A 109 14.85 4.71 10.41
C MET A 109 16.31 4.47 10.84
N ASP A 110 17.27 5.33 10.50
CA ASP A 110 18.67 5.09 10.86
C ASP A 110 19.00 5.55 12.28
N GLU A 111 18.62 6.76 12.72
CA GLU A 111 18.83 7.22 14.10
C GLU A 111 17.74 8.27 14.47
N ASN A 112 17.00 7.99 15.54
CA ASN A 112 15.96 8.78 16.22
C ASN A 112 14.53 8.70 15.67
N ALA A 113 13.83 7.60 16.01
CA ALA A 113 12.36 7.53 16.03
C ALA A 113 11.73 8.77 16.69
N GLU A 114 12.44 9.36 17.65
CA GLU A 114 12.14 10.64 18.30
C GLU A 114 11.83 11.78 17.33
N HIS A 115 12.65 11.99 16.28
CA HIS A 115 12.44 13.09 15.34
C HIS A 115 11.18 12.87 14.50
N VAL A 116 10.93 11.62 14.09
CA VAL A 116 9.71 11.26 13.36
C VAL A 116 8.50 11.47 14.26
N LEU A 117 8.53 11.02 15.51
CA LEU A 117 7.44 11.23 16.45
C LEU A 117 7.21 12.71 16.73
N ARG A 118 8.27 13.49 16.99
CA ARG A 118 8.17 14.95 17.18
C ARG A 118 7.52 15.61 15.97
N PHE A 119 7.97 15.31 14.77
CA PHE A 119 7.34 15.82 13.56
C PHE A 119 5.84 15.46 13.50
N LEU A 120 5.51 14.19 13.76
CA LEU A 120 4.13 13.70 13.66
C LEU A 120 3.19 14.30 14.71
N PHE A 121 3.69 14.63 15.91
CA PHE A 121 2.87 15.08 17.04
C PHE A 121 2.96 16.59 17.33
N GLU A 122 4.05 17.25 16.94
CA GLU A 122 4.30 18.65 17.26
C GLU A 122 4.33 19.56 16.02
N GLU A 123 4.82 19.05 14.89
CA GLU A 123 4.99 19.85 13.67
C GLU A 123 3.81 19.70 12.69
N LEU A 124 3.13 18.56 12.71
CA LEU A 124 1.89 18.37 11.96
C LEU A 124 0.70 18.93 12.72
N ASP A 125 -0.10 19.76 12.06
CA ASP A 125 -1.38 20.26 12.57
C ASP A 125 -2.48 19.18 12.44
N THR A 126 -2.28 18.09 13.18
CA THR A 126 -3.20 16.96 13.26
C THR A 126 -3.94 16.95 14.58
N THR A 127 -5.26 16.77 14.51
CA THR A 127 -6.15 16.82 15.67
C THR A 127 -6.20 15.49 16.42
N GLU A 128 -5.95 14.37 15.73
CA GLU A 128 -6.07 13.02 16.29
C GLU A 128 -4.94 12.08 15.79
N PRO A 129 -3.66 12.43 15.97
CA PRO A 129 -2.56 11.56 15.57
C PRO A 129 -2.55 10.29 16.44
N ILE A 130 -2.53 9.14 15.79
CA ILE A 130 -2.38 7.84 16.44
C ILE A 130 -1.14 7.17 15.90
N PHE A 131 -0.23 6.81 16.81
CA PHE A 131 0.93 6.00 16.50
C PHE A 131 0.86 4.70 17.29
N ILE A 132 1.01 3.58 16.58
CA ILE A 132 1.00 2.24 17.11
C ILE A 132 2.29 1.53 16.66
N GLU A 133 3.00 0.90 17.58
CA GLU A 133 4.15 0.06 17.27
C GLU A 133 4.01 -1.29 17.96
N ASP A 134 4.21 -2.39 17.25
CA ASP A 134 4.16 -3.74 17.84
C ASP A 134 5.39 -4.56 17.46
N GLY A 135 5.34 -5.87 17.64
CA GLY A 135 6.43 -6.78 17.29
C GLY A 135 6.87 -6.76 15.82
N MET A 136 6.12 -6.21 14.88
CA MET A 136 6.43 -6.24 13.44
C MET A 136 6.25 -4.90 12.71
N PHE A 137 5.35 -4.05 13.20
CA PHE A 137 4.86 -2.88 12.49
C PHE A 137 5.05 -1.59 13.29
N ARG A 138 5.25 -0.50 12.56
CA ARG A 138 5.04 0.88 13.02
C ARG A 138 3.92 1.47 12.17
N LEU A 139 2.84 1.91 12.77
CA LEU A 139 1.67 2.46 12.10
C LEU A 139 1.37 3.84 12.66
N PHE A 140 1.45 4.85 11.80
CA PHE A 140 0.91 6.18 12.03
C PHE A 140 -0.35 6.39 11.19
N MET A 141 -1.40 6.87 11.82
CA MET A 141 -2.63 7.31 11.15
C MET A 141 -3.14 8.59 11.81
N ASP A 142 -3.44 9.61 11.01
CA ASP A 142 -4.20 10.79 11.42
C ASP A 142 -5.62 10.83 10.79
N LEU A 143 -6.08 9.68 10.30
CA LEU A 143 -7.40 9.55 9.70
C LEU A 143 -8.49 9.66 10.78
N PRO A 144 -9.60 10.35 10.48
CA PRO A 144 -10.72 10.39 11.42
C PRO A 144 -11.36 9.01 11.57
N GLY A 145 -12.25 8.90 12.57
CA GLY A 145 -13.18 7.79 12.67
C GLY A 145 -13.96 7.55 11.37
N THR A 146 -14.60 6.39 11.27
CA THR A 146 -15.29 5.99 10.04
C THR A 146 -16.60 5.27 10.32
N VAL A 147 -17.49 5.31 9.33
CA VAL A 147 -18.68 4.46 9.29
C VAL A 147 -18.24 3.07 8.82
N PHE A 148 -18.70 2.05 9.53
CA PHE A 148 -18.29 0.67 9.34
C PHE A 148 -19.52 -0.22 9.13
N PRO A 149 -20.23 -0.06 7.99
CA PRO A 149 -21.52 -0.70 7.78
C PRO A 149 -21.34 -2.16 7.36
N GLU A 150 -22.33 -2.99 7.71
CA GLU A 150 -22.28 -4.44 7.53
C GLU A 150 -22.14 -4.90 6.08
N ASN A 151 -22.90 -4.28 5.20
CA ASN A 151 -22.93 -4.60 3.78
C ASN A 151 -21.66 -4.20 3.01
N GLN A 152 -20.72 -3.46 3.63
CA GLN A 152 -19.51 -2.99 2.96
C GLN A 152 -18.23 -3.67 3.41
N GLN A 153 -18.27 -4.58 4.38
CA GLN A 153 -17.04 -5.18 4.90
C GLN A 153 -17.29 -6.66 5.15
N PRO A 154 -16.92 -7.55 4.21
CA PRO A 154 -17.22 -8.98 4.31
C PRO A 154 -16.58 -9.62 5.55
N ARG A 155 -15.54 -9.01 6.11
CA ARG A 155 -14.81 -9.46 7.30
C ARG A 155 -15.23 -8.75 8.59
N ARG A 156 -16.28 -7.90 8.55
CA ARG A 156 -16.65 -7.01 9.66
C ARG A 156 -16.78 -7.71 11.00
N ALA A 157 -17.58 -8.79 11.06
CA ALA A 157 -17.87 -9.46 12.33
C ALA A 157 -16.59 -9.94 13.02
N ARG A 158 -15.71 -10.58 12.24
CA ARG A 158 -14.41 -11.05 12.69
C ARG A 158 -13.45 -9.91 13.03
N GLU A 159 -13.39 -8.85 12.21
CA GLU A 159 -12.56 -7.68 12.49
C GLU A 159 -12.99 -6.97 13.80
N LEU A 160 -14.30 -6.92 14.09
CA LEU A 160 -14.81 -6.40 15.36
C LEU A 160 -14.49 -7.33 16.54
N GLU A 161 -14.51 -8.64 16.33
CA GLU A 161 -14.11 -9.61 17.35
C GLU A 161 -12.62 -9.47 17.70
N GLU A 162 -11.73 -9.41 16.70
CA GLU A 162 -10.29 -9.21 16.90
C GLU A 162 -10.00 -7.83 17.55
N LEU A 163 -10.75 -6.79 17.20
CA LEU A 163 -10.65 -5.48 17.87
C LEU A 163 -11.03 -5.53 19.35
N ARG A 164 -11.93 -6.42 19.76
CA ARG A 164 -12.37 -6.54 21.15
C ARG A 164 -11.30 -7.12 22.08
N ASP A 165 -10.26 -7.75 21.54
CA ASP A 165 -9.09 -8.12 22.34
C ASP A 165 -8.36 -6.88 22.89
N VAL A 166 -8.47 -5.73 22.20
CA VAL A 166 -7.93 -4.43 22.60
C VAL A 166 -8.98 -3.52 23.25
N PHE A 167 -10.22 -3.55 22.73
CA PHE A 167 -11.35 -2.75 23.17
C PHE A 167 -12.51 -3.67 23.61
N PRO A 168 -12.45 -4.30 24.79
CA PRO A 168 -13.47 -5.26 25.24
C PRO A 168 -14.90 -4.69 25.26
N GLU A 169 -15.02 -3.38 25.45
CA GLU A 169 -16.27 -2.62 25.45
C GLU A 169 -16.85 -2.35 24.05
N LEU A 170 -16.09 -2.59 22.98
CA LEU A 170 -16.55 -2.37 21.61
C LEU A 170 -17.69 -3.34 21.30
N SER A 171 -18.82 -2.80 20.82
CA SER A 171 -19.95 -3.63 20.41
C SER A 171 -19.57 -4.55 19.24
N PRO A 172 -19.93 -5.84 19.26
CA PRO A 172 -19.71 -6.76 18.13
C PRO A 172 -20.50 -6.36 16.87
N THR A 173 -21.44 -5.42 17.00
CA THR A 173 -22.24 -4.87 15.90
C THR A 173 -21.95 -3.38 15.66
N ALA A 174 -20.82 -2.86 16.15
CA ALA A 174 -20.46 -1.45 16.00
C ALA A 174 -20.46 -1.01 14.53
N THR A 175 -21.30 -0.01 14.20
CA THR A 175 -21.42 0.57 12.84
C THR A 175 -20.55 1.81 12.67
N ARG A 176 -19.87 2.25 13.72
CA ARG A 176 -18.96 3.40 13.73
C ARG A 176 -17.74 3.07 14.57
N LEU A 177 -16.58 3.47 14.07
CA LEU A 177 -15.31 3.38 14.75
C LEU A 177 -14.77 4.80 14.93
N ASN A 178 -14.31 5.17 16.13
CA ASN A 178 -13.55 6.41 16.31
C ASN A 178 -12.15 6.26 15.67
N ALA A 179 -11.35 7.33 15.63
CA ALA A 179 -10.01 7.26 15.04
C ALA A 179 -9.13 6.19 15.71
N HIS A 180 -9.22 6.04 17.04
CA HIS A 180 -8.43 5.08 17.82
C HIS A 180 -8.76 3.63 17.45
N HIS A 181 -10.05 3.26 17.42
CA HIS A 181 -10.51 1.95 16.96
C HIS A 181 -10.12 1.69 15.51
N ARG A 182 -10.22 2.72 14.65
CA ARG A 182 -9.84 2.62 13.24
C ARG A 182 -8.34 2.31 13.10
N ALA A 183 -7.46 3.01 13.80
CA ALA A 183 -6.02 2.74 13.73
C ALA A 183 -5.67 1.30 14.13
N HIS A 184 -6.26 0.81 15.22
CA HIS A 184 -6.09 -0.60 15.63
C HIS A 184 -6.68 -1.60 14.64
N LEU A 185 -7.78 -1.27 13.97
CA LEU A 185 -8.34 -2.11 12.91
C LEU A 185 -7.34 -2.28 11.76
N TYR A 186 -6.60 -1.23 11.41
CA TYR A 186 -5.56 -1.32 10.40
C TYR A 186 -4.34 -2.11 10.87
N LEU A 187 -4.01 -2.11 12.17
CA LEU A 187 -2.98 -3.02 12.70
C LEU A 187 -3.43 -4.48 12.62
N VAL A 188 -4.68 -4.77 12.97
CA VAL A 188 -5.29 -6.11 12.81
C VAL A 188 -5.19 -6.56 11.34
N ARG A 189 -5.58 -5.69 10.40
CA ARG A 189 -5.46 -5.94 8.96
C ARG A 189 -4.01 -6.15 8.55
N ALA A 190 -3.05 -5.43 9.14
CA ALA A 190 -1.63 -5.58 8.84
C ALA A 190 -1.13 -7.01 9.11
N HIS A 191 -1.47 -7.55 10.29
CA HIS A 191 -1.11 -8.92 10.64
C HIS A 191 -1.79 -9.95 9.76
N ARG A 192 -3.05 -9.72 9.36
CA ARG A 192 -3.72 -10.59 8.39
C ARG A 192 -2.94 -10.66 7.07
N VAL A 193 -2.60 -9.50 6.48
CA VAL A 193 -1.85 -9.45 5.22
C VAL A 193 -0.48 -10.13 5.36
N ARG A 194 0.19 -9.95 6.52
CA ARG A 194 1.44 -10.66 6.83
C ARG A 194 1.25 -12.17 6.89
N ARG A 195 0.26 -12.68 7.64
CA ARG A 195 0.04 -14.12 7.79
C ARG A 195 -0.27 -14.78 6.46
N ASP A 196 -1.04 -14.09 5.61
CA ASP A 196 -1.28 -14.53 4.24
C ASP A 196 0.02 -14.57 3.44
N PHE A 197 0.85 -13.53 3.53
CA PHE A 197 2.14 -13.48 2.87
C PHE A 197 3.09 -14.60 3.34
N GLU A 198 3.27 -14.75 4.66
CA GLU A 198 4.10 -15.79 5.29
C GLU A 198 3.68 -17.19 4.85
N PHE A 199 2.38 -17.43 4.72
CA PHE A 199 1.88 -18.69 4.18
C PHE A 199 2.21 -18.90 2.72
N ILE A 200 1.98 -17.88 1.90
CA ILE A 200 2.26 -17.94 0.47
C ILE A 200 3.74 -18.29 0.25
N VAL A 201 4.65 -17.69 1.01
CA VAL A 201 6.10 -17.95 0.87
C VAL A 201 6.59 -19.14 1.70
N ASN A 202 5.71 -19.83 2.43
CA ASN A 202 6.06 -20.86 3.41
C ASN A 202 7.21 -20.39 4.33
N HIS A 203 7.01 -19.24 4.98
CA HIS A 203 8.03 -18.57 5.77
C HIS A 203 8.48 -19.45 6.94
N ASP A 204 9.77 -19.76 6.98
CA ASP A 204 10.43 -20.33 8.14
C ASP A 204 11.41 -19.29 8.72
N PRO A 205 11.15 -18.72 9.91
CA PRO A 205 12.04 -17.75 10.54
C PRO A 205 13.39 -18.36 10.98
N ARG A 206 13.52 -19.69 10.99
CA ARG A 206 14.75 -20.41 11.34
C ARG A 206 15.54 -20.89 10.13
N ALA A 207 15.02 -20.68 8.93
CA ALA A 207 15.71 -21.11 7.72
C ALA A 207 16.94 -20.24 7.46
N SER A 208 18.02 -20.86 6.96
CA SER A 208 19.31 -20.19 6.74
C SER A 208 19.23 -19.01 5.76
N TYR A 209 18.23 -19.01 4.87
CA TYR A 209 18.00 -17.89 3.96
C TYR A 209 17.50 -16.61 4.66
N MET A 210 17.18 -16.68 5.96
CA MET A 210 16.79 -15.57 6.84
C MET A 210 17.95 -15.01 7.67
N ASP A 211 19.10 -15.71 7.74
CA ASP A 211 20.20 -15.42 8.68
C ASP A 211 20.78 -14.00 8.57
N TYR A 212 20.61 -13.35 7.41
CA TYR A 212 21.24 -12.05 7.08
C TYR A 212 20.29 -10.85 7.13
N GLY A 213 19.01 -11.06 7.45
CA GLY A 213 17.98 -10.04 7.21
C GLY A 213 17.53 -9.26 8.44
N GLY A 214 17.43 -9.90 9.60
CA GLY A 214 16.76 -9.35 10.79
C GLY A 214 15.36 -9.93 11.01
N PRO A 215 14.75 -9.70 12.18
CA PRO A 215 13.58 -10.45 12.63
C PRO A 215 12.28 -10.07 11.89
N TYR A 216 12.30 -9.01 11.07
CA TYR A 216 11.11 -8.46 10.43
C TYR A 216 11.00 -8.93 8.98
N LEU A 217 10.74 -10.23 8.79
CA LEU A 217 10.76 -10.91 7.49
C LEU A 217 12.08 -10.72 6.73
N GLY A 218 13.19 -10.62 7.46
CA GLY A 218 14.50 -10.39 6.89
C GLY A 218 14.84 -8.91 6.69
N ASN A 219 14.13 -8.00 7.36
CA ASN A 219 14.57 -6.62 7.56
C ASN A 219 15.05 -6.40 8.99
N LEU A 220 15.98 -5.46 9.14
CA LEU A 220 16.55 -5.08 10.45
C LEU A 220 15.59 -4.19 11.24
N GLN A 221 14.65 -3.55 10.56
CA GLN A 221 13.65 -2.67 11.12
C GLN A 221 12.24 -3.15 10.75
N LYS A 222 11.29 -2.78 11.62
CA LYS A 222 9.86 -3.00 11.42
C LYS A 222 9.37 -2.34 10.15
N PHE A 223 8.32 -2.91 9.57
CA PHE A 223 7.61 -2.29 8.45
C PHE A 223 6.87 -1.05 8.97
N ALA A 224 7.18 0.12 8.40
CA ALA A 224 6.58 1.37 8.83
C ALA A 224 5.53 1.87 7.82
N MET A 225 4.42 2.35 8.34
CA MET A 225 3.23 2.74 7.58
C MET A 225 2.74 4.09 8.10
N PHE A 226 2.69 5.09 7.24
CA PHE A 226 2.27 6.45 7.57
C PHE A 226 1.11 6.86 6.66
N TYR A 227 -0.08 7.01 7.25
CA TYR A 227 -1.29 7.38 6.52
C TYR A 227 -1.76 8.76 6.97
N PHE A 228 -1.78 9.68 6.01
CA PHE A 228 -2.10 11.09 6.20
C PHE A 228 -3.48 11.42 5.62
N ARG A 229 -4.26 12.21 6.35
CA ARG A 229 -5.56 12.77 5.97
C ARG A 229 -5.45 13.93 5.02
N ASP A 230 -4.27 14.55 4.96
CA ASP A 230 -3.98 15.74 4.17
C ASP A 230 -2.74 15.53 3.27
N LYS A 231 -2.82 16.01 2.03
CA LYS A 231 -1.74 15.86 1.05
C LYS A 231 -0.55 16.75 1.40
N GLY A 232 -0.78 17.90 2.03
CA GLY A 232 0.27 18.77 2.58
C GLY A 232 1.05 18.11 3.72
N HIS A 233 0.39 17.38 4.62
CA HIS A 233 1.04 16.56 5.64
C HIS A 233 1.95 15.49 5.02
N LEU A 234 1.43 14.73 4.05
CA LEU A 234 2.26 13.75 3.32
C LEU A 234 3.46 14.41 2.65
N ARG A 235 3.27 15.52 1.93
CA ARG A 235 4.37 16.24 1.27
C ARG A 235 5.42 16.70 2.27
N SER A 236 4.99 17.24 3.41
CA SER A 236 5.89 17.70 4.47
C SER A 236 6.68 16.55 5.07
N PHE A 237 6.01 15.42 5.33
CA PHE A 237 6.66 14.19 5.81
C PHE A 237 7.69 13.67 4.80
N VAL A 238 7.28 13.50 3.54
CA VAL A 238 8.13 13.00 2.46
C VAL A 238 9.33 13.92 2.27
N ARG A 239 9.14 15.23 2.23
CA ARG A 239 10.23 16.21 2.11
C ARG A 239 11.22 16.11 3.28
N SER A 240 10.73 15.90 4.49
CA SER A 240 11.55 15.90 5.70
C SER A 240 12.35 14.61 5.86
N PHE A 241 11.77 13.45 5.51
CA PHE A 241 12.37 12.15 5.83
C PHE A 241 12.72 11.27 4.63
N VAL A 242 12.08 11.48 3.48
CA VAL A 242 12.20 10.60 2.31
C VAL A 242 12.92 11.26 1.14
N GLY A 243 12.78 12.57 0.97
CA GLY A 243 13.41 13.36 -0.11
C GLY A 243 12.43 14.17 -0.95
N ASN A 244 12.94 14.76 -2.03
CA ASN A 244 12.15 15.60 -2.93
C ASN A 244 11.33 14.73 -3.90
N TYR A 245 10.04 14.57 -3.60
CA TYR A 245 9.04 14.05 -4.53
C TYR A 245 8.12 15.20 -4.94
N PRO A 246 8.03 15.54 -6.24
CA PRO A 246 7.29 16.73 -6.68
C PRO A 246 5.78 16.59 -6.45
N ASP A 247 5.21 15.39 -6.55
CA ASP A 247 3.80 15.13 -6.25
C ASP A 247 3.57 13.72 -5.70
N PRO A 248 3.77 13.50 -4.38
CA PRO A 248 3.52 12.19 -3.79
C PRO A 248 2.01 11.95 -3.62
N ASP A 249 1.44 10.98 -4.34
CA ASP A 249 0.18 10.30 -3.96
C ASP A 249 0.42 9.04 -3.12
N GLY A 250 1.70 8.75 -2.89
CA GLY A 250 2.16 7.60 -2.15
C GLY A 250 3.63 7.40 -2.39
N VAL A 251 4.40 7.23 -1.33
CA VAL A 251 5.83 6.98 -1.44
C VAL A 251 6.17 5.68 -0.76
N TRP A 252 7.03 4.95 -1.46
CA TRP A 252 7.68 3.73 -1.00
C TRP A 252 9.12 4.10 -0.80
N HIS A 253 9.63 3.87 0.40
CA HIS A 253 11.01 4.16 0.69
C HIS A 253 11.65 2.95 1.36
N ASN A 254 12.68 2.42 0.70
CA ASN A 254 13.70 1.62 1.34
C ASN A 254 14.80 2.57 1.82
N SER A 255 15.19 2.46 3.09
CA SER A 255 16.35 3.21 3.59
C SER A 255 17.60 2.84 2.77
N VAL A 256 18.54 3.77 2.59
CA VAL A 256 19.79 3.57 1.80
C VAL A 256 20.66 2.41 2.33
N LYS A 257 20.49 1.99 3.59
CA LYS A 257 21.17 0.84 4.19
C LYS A 257 20.33 -0.45 4.19
N ASP A 258 19.18 -0.46 3.50
CA ASP A 258 18.22 -1.57 3.46
C ASP A 258 17.79 -2.10 4.83
N VAL A 259 17.83 -1.25 5.86
CA VAL A 259 17.50 -1.66 7.22
C VAL A 259 15.98 -1.79 7.40
N GLY A 260 15.18 -1.00 6.67
CA GLY A 260 13.73 -1.03 6.78
C GLY A 260 13.01 -0.57 5.52
N LEU A 261 11.72 -0.93 5.46
CA LEU A 261 10.82 -0.51 4.40
C LEU A 261 9.68 0.29 5.00
N SER A 262 9.48 1.50 4.46
CA SER A 262 8.48 2.45 4.90
C SER A 262 7.53 2.82 3.78
N LEU A 263 6.26 3.00 4.14
CA LEU A 263 5.14 3.29 3.28
C LEU A 263 4.53 4.59 3.77
N ALA A 264 4.40 5.59 2.90
CA ALA A 264 3.70 6.82 3.21
C ALA A 264 2.59 7.05 2.20
N ALA A 265 1.38 7.38 2.66
CA ALA A 265 0.20 7.52 1.82
C ALA A 265 -0.65 8.71 2.25
N PHE A 266 -1.23 9.39 1.28
CA PHE A 266 -2.32 10.34 1.50
C PHE A 266 -3.62 9.63 1.14
N ILE A 267 -4.62 9.79 1.98
CA ILE A 267 -5.92 9.15 1.83
C ILE A 267 -6.95 10.19 1.43
N GLN A 268 -7.27 10.23 0.13
CA GLN A 268 -8.22 11.18 -0.44
C GLN A 268 -9.69 10.86 -0.14
N HIS A 269 -9.99 9.59 0.16
CA HIS A 269 -11.36 9.11 0.35
C HIS A 269 -11.65 8.79 1.82
N ASP A 270 -12.85 9.18 2.25
CA ASP A 270 -13.38 8.94 3.59
C ASP A 270 -13.90 7.49 3.78
N ARG A 271 -14.27 6.83 2.68
CA ARG A 271 -14.79 5.45 2.68
C ARG A 271 -13.72 4.45 3.07
N ASP A 272 -13.89 3.83 4.24
CA ASP A 272 -12.97 2.82 4.75
C ASP A 272 -12.68 1.65 3.80
N PRO A 273 -13.66 1.12 3.03
CA PRO A 273 -13.40 0.10 2.01
C PRO A 273 -12.26 0.45 1.03
N TRP A 274 -12.22 1.71 0.55
CA TRP A 274 -11.16 2.15 -0.36
C TRP A 274 -9.82 2.26 0.36
N VAL A 275 -9.82 2.81 1.57
CA VAL A 275 -8.61 2.93 2.41
C VAL A 275 -8.03 1.55 2.72
N ASN A 276 -8.88 0.56 2.99
CA ASN A 276 -8.48 -0.83 3.23
C ASN A 276 -7.78 -1.44 2.01
N ASN A 277 -8.30 -1.22 0.80
CA ASN A 277 -7.64 -1.71 -0.41
C ASN A 277 -6.29 -1.02 -0.63
N VAL A 278 -6.21 0.31 -0.42
CA VAL A 278 -4.94 1.05 -0.56
C VAL A 278 -3.92 0.53 0.44
N PHE A 279 -4.36 0.30 1.68
CA PHE A 279 -3.54 -0.26 2.74
C PHE A 279 -3.04 -1.65 2.39
N THR A 280 -3.96 -2.55 2.04
CA THR A 280 -3.66 -3.95 1.75
C THR A 280 -2.73 -4.09 0.55
N HIS A 281 -3.00 -3.38 -0.55
CA HIS A 281 -2.12 -3.36 -1.71
C HIS A 281 -0.71 -2.94 -1.31
N ARG A 282 -0.61 -1.80 -0.61
CA ARG A 282 0.69 -1.21 -0.27
C ARG A 282 1.45 -2.09 0.72
N LEU A 283 0.79 -2.60 1.74
CA LEU A 283 1.44 -3.51 2.68
C LEU A 283 1.85 -4.83 2.01
N ALA A 284 1.03 -5.38 1.11
CA ALA A 284 1.37 -6.61 0.40
C ALA A 284 2.66 -6.48 -0.42
N MET A 285 2.81 -5.40 -1.21
CA MET A 285 4.07 -5.23 -1.94
C MET A 285 5.23 -4.90 -0.99
N ALA A 286 4.98 -4.26 0.15
CA ALA A 286 5.99 -3.94 1.14
C ALA A 286 6.61 -5.21 1.72
N LEU A 287 5.75 -6.14 2.14
CA LEU A 287 6.14 -7.45 2.62
C LEU A 287 6.88 -8.22 1.53
N LEU A 288 6.38 -8.22 0.30
CA LEU A 288 7.04 -8.89 -0.84
C LEU A 288 8.44 -8.34 -1.12
N LEU A 289 8.58 -7.02 -1.16
CA LEU A 289 9.86 -6.35 -1.43
C LEU A 289 10.84 -6.51 -0.27
N GLY A 290 10.36 -6.36 0.96
CA GLY A 290 11.15 -6.48 2.18
C GLY A 290 11.51 -7.92 2.56
N TYR A 291 10.78 -8.92 2.05
CA TYR A 291 11.06 -10.31 2.36
C TYR A 291 12.48 -10.70 1.97
N ARG A 292 13.24 -11.27 2.91
CA ARG A 292 14.67 -11.60 2.74
C ARG A 292 15.52 -10.38 2.35
N ARG A 293 15.23 -9.24 2.98
CA ARG A 293 15.85 -7.93 2.75
C ARG A 293 15.53 -7.34 1.38
N PHE A 294 15.49 -6.02 1.31
CA PHE A 294 15.45 -5.32 0.04
C PHE A 294 16.85 -5.31 -0.60
N THR A 295 17.20 -6.34 -1.37
CA THR A 295 18.52 -6.44 -2.02
C THR A 295 18.53 -6.00 -3.47
N HIS A 296 17.40 -6.12 -4.16
CA HIS A 296 17.22 -5.75 -5.56
C HIS A 296 15.72 -5.54 -5.86
N TYR A 297 15.44 -4.90 -6.99
CA TYR A 297 14.08 -4.75 -7.48
C TYR A 297 13.56 -6.07 -8.04
N LEU A 298 12.36 -6.43 -7.60
CA LEU A 298 11.57 -7.49 -8.23
C LEU A 298 10.93 -6.97 -9.53
N PRO A 299 10.58 -7.86 -10.47
CA PRO A 299 9.94 -7.46 -11.73
C PRO A 299 8.66 -6.66 -11.48
N ALA A 300 8.51 -5.52 -12.16
CA ALA A 300 7.42 -4.58 -11.85
C ALA A 300 6.03 -5.21 -12.01
N TRP A 301 5.82 -6.03 -13.05
CA TRP A 301 4.54 -6.71 -13.29
C TRP A 301 4.17 -7.64 -12.12
N PHE A 302 5.17 -8.31 -11.54
CA PHE A 302 4.99 -9.26 -10.46
C PHE A 302 4.62 -8.55 -9.16
N VAL A 303 5.33 -7.46 -8.84
CA VAL A 303 5.06 -6.65 -7.64
C VAL A 303 3.67 -6.01 -7.71
N ILE A 304 3.33 -5.37 -8.83
CA ILE A 304 2.01 -4.77 -9.07
C ILE A 304 0.92 -5.84 -9.03
N GLY A 305 1.13 -6.95 -9.73
CA GLY A 305 0.15 -8.03 -9.81
C GLY A 305 -0.12 -8.64 -8.43
N PHE A 306 0.92 -8.85 -7.61
CA PHE A 306 0.79 -9.37 -6.26
C PHE A 306 0.01 -8.40 -5.36
N GLY A 307 0.36 -7.11 -5.38
CA GLY A 307 -0.38 -6.08 -4.65
C GLY A 307 -1.86 -6.05 -5.00
N HIS A 308 -2.20 -6.13 -6.28
CA HIS A 308 -3.59 -6.20 -6.74
C HIS A 308 -4.30 -7.51 -6.38
N VAL A 309 -3.60 -8.66 -6.40
CA VAL A 309 -4.22 -9.92 -5.95
C VAL A 309 -4.61 -9.79 -4.47
N MET A 310 -3.73 -9.23 -3.65
CA MET A 310 -3.98 -9.07 -2.22
C MET A 310 -5.10 -8.07 -1.94
N GLU A 311 -5.12 -6.88 -2.58
CA GLU A 311 -6.19 -5.91 -2.36
C GLU A 311 -7.56 -6.40 -2.83
N ARG A 312 -7.60 -7.14 -3.95
CA ARG A 312 -8.87 -7.59 -4.55
C ARG A 312 -9.53 -8.73 -3.77
N ARG A 313 -8.79 -9.37 -2.84
CA ARG A 313 -9.36 -10.30 -1.83
C ARG A 313 -10.15 -9.58 -0.75
N GLU A 314 -9.85 -8.30 -0.53
CA GLU A 314 -10.64 -7.47 0.37
C GLU A 314 -11.90 -7.00 -0.35
N ARG A 315 -11.73 -6.34 -1.50
CA ARG A 315 -12.82 -5.86 -2.34
C ARG A 315 -12.42 -5.71 -3.81
N THR A 316 -13.30 -6.05 -4.73
CA THR A 316 -13.04 -5.95 -6.19
C THR A 316 -13.59 -4.69 -6.84
N ASP A 317 -14.47 -3.96 -6.15
CA ASP A 317 -15.08 -2.72 -6.63
C ASP A 317 -14.22 -1.47 -6.41
N TYR A 318 -13.19 -1.59 -5.57
CA TYR A 318 -12.17 -0.55 -5.37
C TYR A 318 -10.83 -1.06 -5.89
N ASN A 319 -10.27 -0.39 -6.89
CA ASN A 319 -8.91 -0.68 -7.36
C ASN A 319 -7.99 0.45 -7.00
N THR A 320 -6.76 0.12 -6.61
CA THR A 320 -5.79 1.14 -6.22
C THR A 320 -4.62 1.15 -7.16
N PHE A 321 -4.06 2.33 -7.35
CA PHE A 321 -3.09 2.56 -8.39
C PHE A 321 -1.92 3.34 -7.81
N ILE A 322 -0.71 2.94 -8.16
CA ILE A 322 0.54 3.53 -7.69
C ILE A 322 1.35 3.96 -8.90
N ALA A 323 1.59 5.26 -9.04
CA ALA A 323 2.33 5.79 -10.19
C ALA A 323 3.86 5.66 -10.06
N GLY A 324 4.37 5.21 -8.90
CA GLY A 324 5.80 5.26 -8.61
C GLY A 324 6.25 6.72 -8.57
N LYS A 325 7.21 7.10 -9.42
CA LYS A 325 7.69 8.48 -9.57
C LYS A 325 6.91 9.29 -10.62
N ALA A 326 6.06 8.63 -11.42
CA ALA A 326 5.23 9.31 -12.41
C ALA A 326 4.04 10.02 -11.73
N PRO A 327 3.48 11.08 -12.35
CA PRO A 327 2.21 11.63 -11.89
C PRO A 327 1.06 10.63 -12.10
N LEU A 328 0.03 10.66 -11.25
CA LEU A 328 -1.21 9.96 -11.56
C LEU A 328 -1.88 10.59 -12.80
N PRO A 329 -2.49 9.78 -13.69
CA PRO A 329 -3.30 10.31 -14.78
C PRO A 329 -4.51 11.04 -14.21
N SER A 330 -4.95 12.10 -14.89
CA SER A 330 -6.12 12.90 -14.49
C SER A 330 -7.42 12.09 -14.41
N SER A 331 -7.50 10.98 -15.15
CA SER A 331 -8.57 9.99 -15.07
C SER A 331 -7.95 8.61 -14.96
N PRO A 332 -7.68 8.10 -13.74
CA PRO A 332 -7.24 6.73 -13.58
C PRO A 332 -8.35 5.82 -14.08
N TRP A 333 -7.99 4.75 -14.79
CA TRP A 333 -8.94 3.76 -15.26
C TRP A 333 -9.69 3.15 -14.07
N ARG A 334 -11.03 3.22 -14.07
CA ARG A 334 -11.87 2.91 -12.89
C ARG A 334 -12.73 1.66 -13.02
N ASP A 335 -12.58 0.87 -14.08
CA ASP A 335 -13.45 -0.31 -14.21
C ASP A 335 -13.11 -1.29 -13.06
N SER A 336 -14.12 -1.69 -12.31
CA SER A 336 -14.01 -2.68 -11.23
C SER A 336 -13.96 -4.12 -11.75
N ASP A 337 -14.54 -4.35 -12.93
CA ASP A 337 -14.62 -5.65 -13.57
C ASP A 337 -13.37 -5.96 -14.40
N TRP A 338 -12.28 -6.26 -13.70
CA TRP A 338 -11.00 -6.57 -14.31
C TRP A 338 -11.04 -7.85 -15.12
N LYS A 339 -11.89 -8.81 -14.75
CA LYS A 339 -12.09 -10.05 -15.51
C LYS A 339 -12.56 -9.75 -16.93
N VAL A 340 -13.64 -8.96 -17.06
CA VAL A 340 -14.16 -8.51 -18.35
C VAL A 340 -13.14 -7.65 -19.11
N ALA A 341 -12.44 -6.74 -18.43
CA ALA A 341 -11.45 -5.88 -19.05
C ALA A 341 -10.27 -6.66 -19.65
N VAL A 342 -9.73 -7.63 -18.90
CA VAL A 342 -8.65 -8.51 -19.37
C VAL A 342 -9.13 -9.34 -20.55
N LYS A 343 -10.29 -10.01 -20.45
CA LYS A 343 -10.86 -10.83 -21.53
C LYS A 343 -11.09 -10.02 -22.81
N LYS A 344 -11.60 -8.80 -22.70
CA LYS A 344 -11.80 -7.88 -23.84
C LYS A 344 -10.47 -7.50 -24.49
N ARG A 345 -9.45 -7.20 -23.70
CA ARG A 345 -8.11 -6.86 -24.21
C ARG A 345 -7.47 -8.02 -24.96
N LEU A 346 -7.53 -9.22 -24.40
CA LEU A 346 -7.02 -10.43 -25.05
C LEU A 346 -7.73 -10.71 -26.39
N LYS A 347 -9.06 -10.63 -26.43
CA LYS A 347 -9.84 -10.78 -27.67
C LYS A 347 -9.48 -9.76 -28.75
N SER A 348 -9.14 -8.54 -28.33
CA SER A 348 -8.76 -7.47 -29.26
C SER A 348 -7.31 -7.55 -29.76
N ASN A 349 -6.49 -8.41 -29.15
CA ASN A 349 -5.03 -8.45 -29.34
C ASN A 349 -4.32 -7.09 -29.16
N LYS A 350 -4.89 -6.20 -28.33
CA LYS A 350 -4.34 -4.87 -28.00
C LYS A 350 -3.78 -4.87 -26.57
N TYR A 351 -2.69 -5.58 -26.38
CA TYR A 351 -1.95 -5.64 -25.12
C TYR A 351 -0.46 -5.93 -25.42
N PRO A 352 0.47 -5.53 -24.54
CA PRO A 352 1.87 -5.91 -24.71
C PRO A 352 2.06 -7.40 -24.47
N HIS A 353 2.91 -8.04 -25.27
CA HIS A 353 3.34 -9.42 -25.01
C HIS A 353 3.99 -9.53 -23.63
N PHE A 354 3.82 -10.68 -22.96
CA PHE A 354 4.30 -10.92 -21.60
C PHE A 354 5.81 -10.66 -21.46
N GLY A 355 6.59 -11.05 -22.47
CA GLY A 355 8.03 -10.82 -22.50
C GLY A 355 8.42 -9.33 -22.45
N VAL A 356 7.59 -8.43 -23.00
CA VAL A 356 7.79 -6.97 -22.89
C VAL A 356 7.51 -6.51 -21.46
N GLY A 357 6.41 -7.00 -20.87
CA GLY A 357 6.04 -6.70 -19.48
C GLY A 357 7.10 -7.11 -18.46
N CYS A 358 7.77 -8.25 -18.68
CA CYS A 358 8.85 -8.76 -17.84
C CYS A 358 10.10 -7.88 -17.80
N ARG A 359 10.26 -6.97 -18.75
CA ARG A 359 11.42 -6.06 -18.85
C ARG A 359 11.20 -4.71 -18.17
N HIS A 360 10.00 -4.44 -17.66
CA HIS A 360 9.76 -3.23 -16.88
C HIS A 360 10.40 -3.37 -15.48
N GLU A 361 11.42 -2.56 -15.22
CA GLU A 361 12.11 -2.51 -13.92
C GLU A 361 11.33 -1.70 -12.89
N GLU A 362 10.68 -0.61 -13.31
CA GLU A 362 9.92 0.27 -12.42
C GLU A 362 8.40 0.13 -12.62
N ILE A 363 7.67 0.18 -11.51
CA ILE A 363 6.20 0.13 -11.46
C ILE A 363 5.55 1.23 -12.31
N GLY A 364 6.17 2.41 -12.35
CA GLY A 364 5.68 3.55 -13.13
C GLY A 364 5.78 3.36 -14.63
N ALA A 365 6.60 2.41 -15.11
CA ALA A 365 6.75 2.11 -16.53
C ALA A 365 5.58 1.29 -17.09
N ILE A 366 4.79 0.64 -16.23
CA ILE A 366 3.62 -0.15 -16.65
C ILE A 366 2.39 0.78 -16.76
N PRO A 367 1.81 0.93 -17.96
CA PRO A 367 0.61 1.74 -18.15
C PRO A 367 -0.53 1.28 -17.24
N PHE A 368 -1.31 2.20 -16.69
CA PHE A 368 -2.43 1.87 -15.79
C PHE A 368 -3.43 0.89 -16.41
N ALA A 369 -3.67 1.01 -17.71
CA ALA A 369 -4.57 0.13 -18.44
C ALA A 369 -4.04 -1.31 -18.61
N ASP A 370 -2.74 -1.54 -18.40
CA ASP A 370 -2.09 -2.84 -18.52
C ASP A 370 -2.00 -3.57 -17.16
N ARG A 371 -2.19 -2.87 -16.04
CA ARG A 371 -2.11 -3.44 -14.69
C ARG A 371 -3.12 -4.56 -14.40
N PRO A 372 -4.35 -4.56 -14.97
CA PRO A 372 -5.24 -5.71 -14.88
C PRO A 372 -4.62 -6.98 -15.47
N LEU A 373 -3.76 -6.86 -16.49
CA LEU A 373 -3.03 -8.00 -17.05
C LEU A 373 -2.02 -8.53 -16.02
N CYS A 374 -1.27 -7.65 -15.35
CA CYS A 374 -0.34 -8.03 -14.28
C CYS A 374 -1.05 -8.78 -13.13
N TRP A 375 -2.19 -8.26 -12.67
CA TRP A 375 -3.04 -8.95 -11.68
C TRP A 375 -3.46 -10.33 -12.17
N SER A 376 -3.96 -10.42 -13.40
CA SER A 376 -4.44 -11.68 -13.96
C SER A 376 -3.32 -12.71 -14.11
N GLN A 377 -2.12 -12.29 -14.50
CA GLN A 377 -0.94 -13.15 -14.64
C GLN A 377 -0.46 -13.69 -13.30
N VAL A 378 -0.36 -12.84 -12.27
CA VAL A 378 -0.01 -13.28 -10.91
C VAL A 378 -1.11 -14.17 -10.33
N SER A 379 -2.38 -13.81 -10.53
CA SER A 379 -3.52 -14.64 -10.14
C SER A 379 -3.44 -16.02 -10.77
N TYR A 380 -3.10 -16.12 -12.06
CA TYR A 380 -2.94 -17.40 -12.76
C TYR A 380 -1.83 -18.26 -12.14
N LEU A 381 -0.65 -17.69 -11.88
CA LEU A 381 0.45 -18.42 -11.23
C LEU A 381 0.08 -18.94 -9.84
N MET A 382 -0.66 -18.16 -9.05
CA MET A 382 -1.16 -18.58 -7.73
C MET A 382 -2.23 -19.68 -7.84
N GLN A 383 -3.01 -19.68 -8.91
CA GLN A 383 -4.07 -20.65 -9.18
C GLN A 383 -3.53 -21.99 -9.69
N LEU A 384 -2.40 -21.98 -10.41
CA LEU A 384 -1.74 -23.21 -10.84
C LEU A 384 -1.31 -24.04 -9.64
N ASP A 385 -0.59 -23.43 -8.70
CA ASP A 385 -0.04 -24.08 -7.51
C ASP A 385 0.55 -23.01 -6.58
N LEU A 386 -0.01 -22.89 -5.37
CA LEU A 386 0.41 -21.87 -4.41
C LEU A 386 1.79 -22.13 -3.81
N GLU A 387 2.17 -23.41 -3.64
CA GLU A 387 3.49 -23.77 -3.11
C GLU A 387 4.58 -23.45 -4.15
N LYS A 388 4.32 -23.75 -5.43
CA LYS A 388 5.17 -23.28 -6.54
C LYS A 388 5.26 -21.76 -6.57
N PHE A 389 4.16 -21.04 -6.32
CA PHE A 389 4.19 -19.58 -6.27
C PHE A 389 5.11 -19.05 -5.17
N GLY A 390 5.04 -19.62 -3.97
CA GLY A 390 5.98 -19.33 -2.89
C GLY A 390 7.43 -19.57 -3.29
N ARG A 391 7.73 -20.75 -3.88
CA ARG A 391 9.06 -21.07 -4.41
C ARG A 391 9.51 -20.09 -5.50
N PHE A 392 8.60 -19.60 -6.33
CA PHE A 392 8.91 -18.61 -7.37
C PHE A 392 9.27 -17.26 -6.76
N ILE A 393 8.61 -16.83 -5.68
CA ILE A 393 9.05 -15.65 -4.90
C ILE A 393 10.48 -15.88 -4.38
N HIS A 394 10.75 -17.04 -3.76
CA HIS A 394 12.11 -17.36 -3.27
C HIS A 394 13.17 -17.30 -4.36
N TRP A 395 12.85 -17.78 -5.55
CA TRP A 395 13.72 -17.72 -6.73
C TRP A 395 14.00 -16.28 -7.15
N LEU A 396 12.94 -15.49 -7.35
CA LEU A 396 13.09 -14.08 -7.72
C LEU A 396 13.89 -13.30 -6.68
N LYS A 397 13.73 -13.61 -5.38
CA LYS A 397 14.48 -13.01 -4.28
C LYS A 397 15.95 -13.41 -4.18
N GLN A 398 16.42 -14.39 -4.96
CA GLN A 398 17.86 -14.60 -5.13
C GLN A 398 18.48 -13.50 -5.99
N GLY A 399 17.68 -12.91 -6.88
CA GLY A 399 18.08 -11.83 -7.77
C GLY A 399 18.98 -12.29 -8.92
N PRO A 400 19.20 -11.40 -9.89
CA PRO A 400 20.21 -11.61 -10.92
C PRO A 400 21.61 -11.61 -10.32
N LYS A 401 22.49 -12.44 -10.88
CA LYS A 401 23.93 -12.29 -10.66
C LYS A 401 24.41 -10.95 -11.22
N ALA A 402 25.57 -10.48 -10.78
CA ALA A 402 26.14 -9.24 -11.30
C ALA A 402 26.24 -9.28 -12.84
N GLY A 403 25.57 -8.35 -13.51
CA GLY A 403 25.51 -8.25 -14.98
C GLY A 403 24.47 -9.15 -15.66
N GLU A 404 23.69 -9.95 -14.92
CA GLU A 404 22.60 -10.76 -15.46
C GLU A 404 21.33 -9.91 -15.66
N ASP A 405 20.67 -10.06 -16.80
CA ASP A 405 19.39 -9.41 -17.09
C ASP A 405 18.29 -10.00 -16.17
N PRO A 406 17.54 -9.18 -15.40
CA PRO A 406 16.42 -9.66 -14.58
C PRO A 406 15.38 -10.49 -15.36
N TYR A 407 15.25 -10.29 -16.67
CA TYR A 407 14.43 -11.10 -17.55
C TYR A 407 14.87 -12.57 -17.60
N VAL A 408 16.19 -12.83 -17.62
CA VAL A 408 16.76 -14.18 -17.66
C VAL A 408 16.42 -14.95 -16.38
N VAL A 409 16.50 -14.29 -15.23
CA VAL A 409 16.13 -14.87 -13.92
C VAL A 409 14.66 -15.27 -13.89
N GLN A 410 13.76 -14.42 -14.42
CA GLN A 410 12.33 -14.70 -14.50
C GLN A 410 12.03 -15.92 -15.39
N LYS A 411 12.62 -15.96 -16.60
CA LYS A 411 12.49 -17.08 -17.53
C LYS A 411 12.97 -18.38 -16.87
N ALA A 412 14.16 -18.37 -16.28
CA ALA A 412 14.72 -19.53 -15.60
C ALA A 412 13.85 -19.99 -14.42
N GLY A 413 13.27 -19.07 -13.66
CA GLY A 413 12.38 -19.39 -12.54
C GLY A 413 11.07 -20.01 -12.97
N LEU A 414 10.43 -19.49 -14.02
CA LEU A 414 9.20 -20.08 -14.58
C LEU A 414 9.46 -21.52 -15.04
N LYS A 415 10.55 -21.75 -15.76
CA LYS A 415 10.93 -23.10 -16.21
C LYS A 415 11.24 -24.01 -15.03
N ALA A 416 12.08 -23.58 -14.09
CA ALA A 416 12.53 -24.43 -12.99
C ALA A 416 11.39 -24.82 -12.03
N ILE A 417 10.40 -23.94 -11.83
CA ILE A 417 9.40 -24.12 -10.76
C ILE A 417 8.06 -24.58 -11.30
N TYR A 418 7.64 -24.03 -12.44
CA TYR A 418 6.36 -24.36 -13.07
C TYR A 418 6.49 -25.32 -14.25
N ASP A 419 7.71 -25.57 -14.73
CA ASP A 419 7.97 -26.29 -16.00
C ASP A 419 7.34 -25.58 -17.22
N ILE A 420 7.27 -24.24 -17.16
CA ILE A 420 6.69 -23.40 -18.21
C ILE A 420 7.79 -22.57 -18.88
N GLU A 421 7.96 -22.71 -20.19
CA GLU A 421 8.77 -21.78 -20.98
C GLU A 421 8.08 -20.42 -21.05
N ILE A 422 8.84 -19.33 -21.07
CA ILE A 422 8.26 -17.97 -21.06
C ILE A 422 7.40 -17.69 -22.29
N GLU A 423 7.72 -18.34 -23.41
CA GLU A 423 6.96 -18.28 -24.66
C GLU A 423 5.60 -19.01 -24.53
N ASP A 424 5.54 -20.08 -23.74
CA ASP A 424 4.31 -20.85 -23.50
C ASP A 424 3.43 -20.23 -22.41
N PHE A 425 4.03 -19.50 -21.45
CA PHE A 425 3.31 -18.86 -20.36
C PHE A 425 2.15 -17.99 -20.84
N GLU A 426 2.40 -17.13 -21.84
CA GLU A 426 1.35 -16.24 -22.37
C GLU A 426 0.21 -17.03 -23.01
N ALA A 427 0.51 -18.09 -23.74
CA ALA A 427 -0.51 -18.93 -24.37
C ALA A 427 -1.38 -19.64 -23.31
N GLN A 428 -0.76 -20.27 -22.32
CA GLN A 428 -1.48 -21.00 -21.26
C GLN A 428 -2.30 -20.05 -20.37
N TRP A 429 -1.72 -18.89 -19.99
CA TRP A 429 -2.45 -17.87 -19.25
C TRP A 429 -3.67 -17.34 -20.03
N ARG A 430 -3.52 -17.08 -21.33
CA ARG A 430 -4.63 -16.61 -22.18
C ARG A 430 -5.73 -17.65 -22.26
N GLU A 431 -5.39 -18.92 -22.44
CA GLU A 431 -6.36 -20.01 -22.44
C GLU A 431 -7.12 -20.05 -21.12
N TRP A 432 -6.41 -20.01 -19.99
CA TRP A 432 -7.01 -19.96 -18.65
C TRP A 432 -7.95 -18.78 -18.48
N VAL A 433 -7.57 -17.57 -18.92
CA VAL A 433 -8.43 -16.38 -18.86
C VAL A 433 -9.70 -16.59 -19.66
N MET A 434 -9.61 -17.16 -20.86
CA MET A 434 -10.78 -17.33 -21.74
C MET A 434 -11.77 -18.36 -21.19
N GLN A 435 -11.30 -19.31 -20.40
CA GLN A 435 -12.11 -20.33 -19.72
C GLN A 435 -12.68 -19.82 -18.39
N THR A 436 -11.91 -19.04 -17.63
CA THR A 436 -12.24 -18.68 -16.23
C THR A 436 -12.96 -17.35 -16.11
N TYR A 437 -12.58 -16.34 -16.90
CA TYR A 437 -13.27 -15.04 -16.96
C TYR A 437 -14.31 -15.08 -18.07
#